data_AF-A0A653NYH5-F1
#
_entry.id   AF-A0A653NYH5-F1
#
_cell.length_a   1.000
_cell.length_b   1.000
_cell.length_c   1.000
_cell.angle_alpha   90.00
_cell.angle_beta   90.00
_cell.angle_gamma   90.00
#
_symmetry.space_group_name_H-M   'P 1'
#
loop_
_entity.id
_entity.type
_entity.pdbx_description
1 polymer ?
#
loop_
_entity_poly.entity_id
_entity_poly.type
_entity_poly.pdbx_seq_one_letter_code
_entity_poly.pdbx_strand_id
1 'polypeptide(L)' 'MANTLTPTAKVTSGTAAGAVTIVLVWIAGMVGIEVPPEVASAVTVLIGFGVAYLVPDGSSDGKHVAE' A
#
# COMPACT_ATOMS: atom_id res chain seq x y z
N MET A 1 16.94 -20.43 -10.34
CA MET A 1 15.58 -20.65 -9.82
C MET A 1 15.15 -19.36 -9.14
N ALA A 2 14.25 -18.59 -9.75
CA ALA A 2 13.76 -17.36 -9.15
C ALA A 2 13.10 -17.69 -7.81
N ASN A 3 13.52 -17.02 -6.75
CA ASN A 3 13.04 -17.26 -5.39
C ASN A 3 11.56 -16.87 -5.29
N THR A 4 10.68 -17.86 -5.52
CA THR A 4 9.20 -17.73 -5.55
C THR A 4 8.57 -17.17 -4.27
N LEU A 5 9.37 -17.00 -3.21
CA LEU A 5 8.98 -16.46 -1.91
C LEU A 5 9.14 -14.94 -1.82
N THR A 6 9.72 -14.28 -2.82
CA THR A 6 9.91 -12.82 -2.81
C THR A 6 8.54 -12.15 -3.03
N PRO A 7 8.02 -11.36 -2.06
CA PRO A 7 6.74 -10.69 -2.22
C PRO A 7 6.74 -9.81 -3.45
N THR A 8 5.67 -9.86 -4.24
CA THR A 8 5.53 -8.96 -5.39
C THR A 8 5.38 -7.53 -4.90
N ALA A 9 5.85 -6.55 -5.69
CA ALA A 9 5.75 -5.13 -5.33
C ALA A 9 4.31 -4.71 -4.96
N LYS A 10 3.30 -5.33 -5.61
CA LYS A 10 1.87 -5.14 -5.29
C LYS A 10 1.47 -5.58 -3.88
N VAL A 11 2.09 -6.63 -3.33
CA VAL A 11 1.78 -7.11 -1.96
C VAL A 11 2.43 -6.20 -0.92
N THR A 12 3.69 -5.83 -1.12
CA THR A 12 4.42 -4.91 -0.24
C THR A 12 3.77 -3.52 -0.19
N SER A 13 3.20 -3.07 -1.31
CA SER A 13 2.51 -1.78 -1.35
C SER A 13 1.19 -1.79 -0.56
N GLY A 14 0.47 -2.92 -0.56
CA GLY A 14 -0.76 -3.06 0.24
C GLY A 14 -0.50 -2.98 1.75
N THR A 15 0.59 -3.61 2.24
CA THR A 15 0.97 -3.53 3.66
C THR A 15 1.45 -2.13 4.05
N ALA A 16 2.18 -1.44 3.17
CA ALA A 16 2.57 -0.05 3.39
C ALA A 16 1.34 0.89 3.49
N ALA A 17 0.34 0.71 2.63
CA ALA A 17 -0.91 1.48 2.67
C ALA A 17 -1.65 1.35 4.01
N GLY A 18 -1.77 0.12 4.52
CA GLY A 18 -2.37 -0.15 5.83
C GLY A 18 -1.59 0.50 6.97
N ALA A 19 -0.25 0.37 6.97
CA ALA A 19 0.61 0.98 7.98
C ALA A 19 0.48 2.52 8.01
N VAL A 20 0.48 3.17 6.84
CA VAL A 20 0.26 4.62 6.75
C VAL A 20 -1.08 5.03 7.34
N THR A 21 -2.13 4.25 7.07
CA THR A 21 -3.47 4.56 7.60
C THR A 21 -3.51 4.48 9.12
N ILE A 22 -2.89 3.45 9.70
CA ILE A 22 -2.82 3.29 11.17
C ILE A 22 -2.11 4.49 11.81
N VAL A 23 -0.99 4.92 11.22
CA VAL A 23 -0.23 6.09 11.71
C VAL A 23 -1.08 7.36 11.65
N LEU A 24 -1.84 7.57 10.58
CA LEU A 24 -2.72 8.73 10.44
C LEU A 24 -3.83 8.74 11.49
N VAL A 25 -4.50 7.61 11.72
CA VAL A 25 -5.55 7.49 12.74
C VAL A 25 -4.97 7.71 14.13
N TRP A 26 -3.78 7.18 14.41
CA TRP A 26 -3.09 7.37 15.68
C TRP A 26 -2.76 8.84 15.95
N ILE A 27 -2.21 9.56 14.96
CA ILE A 27 -1.91 10.99 15.08
C ILE A 27 -3.20 11.80 15.27
N ALA A 28 -4.28 11.46 14.55
CA ALA A 28 -5.58 12.11 14.73
C ALA A 28 -6.10 11.96 16.18
N GLY A 29 -5.94 10.78 16.77
CA GLY A 29 -6.26 10.54 18.18
C GLY A 29 -5.43 11.41 19.14
N MET A 30 -4.14 11.65 18.85
CA MET A 30 -3.28 12.50 19.69
C MET A 30 -3.71 13.97 19.72
N VAL A 31 -4.38 14.47 18.67
CA VAL A 31 -4.89 15.86 18.62
C VAL A 31 -6.33 15.99 19.11
N GLY A 32 -6.89 14.93 19.71
CA GLY A 32 -8.25 14.91 20.26
C GLY A 32 -9.35 14.70 19.22
N ILE A 33 -9.00 14.30 17.99
CA ILE A 33 -9.97 13.92 16.96
C ILE A 33 -10.31 12.45 17.19
N GLU A 34 -11.53 12.19 17.63
CA GLU A 34 -12.06 10.84 17.73
C GLU A 34 -12.39 10.35 16.31
N VAL A 35 -11.69 9.31 15.85
CA VAL A 35 -11.89 8.73 14.52
C VAL A 35 -12.71 7.45 14.65
N PRO A 36 -13.99 7.46 14.23
CA PRO A 36 -14.81 6.27 14.24
C PRO A 36 -14.23 5.17 13.31
N PRO A 37 -14.51 3.88 13.59
CA PRO A 37 -14.04 2.77 12.78
C PRO A 37 -14.43 2.89 11.29
N GLU A 38 -15.59 3.47 11.01
CA GLU A 38 -16.12 3.69 9.66
C GLU A 38 -15.26 4.70 8.88
N VAL A 39 -14.74 5.72 9.55
CA VAL A 39 -13.86 6.73 8.95
C VAL A 39 -12.47 6.14 8.70
N ALA A 40 -11.93 5.40 9.68
CA ALA A 40 -10.63 4.74 9.54
C ALA A 40 -10.62 3.73 8.37
N SER A 41 -11.69 2.94 8.24
CA SER A 41 -11.84 1.99 7.15
C SER A 41 -12.01 2.67 5.79
N ALA A 42 -12.80 3.75 5.71
CA ALA A 42 -12.92 4.55 4.48
C ALA A 42 -11.56 5.12 4.03
N VAL A 43 -10.78 5.68 4.95
CA VAL A 43 -9.42 6.22 4.66
C VAL A 43 -8.49 5.10 4.21
N THR A 44 -8.56 3.92 4.84
CA THR A 44 -7.74 2.76 4.46
C THR A 44 -8.03 2.33 3.03
N VAL A 45 -9.30 2.32 2.62
CA VAL A 45 -9.70 1.98 1.25
C VAL A 45 -9.17 3.01 0.26
N LEU A 46 -9.26 4.30 0.56
CA LEU A 46 -8.74 5.36 -0.31
C LEU A 46 -7.22 5.28 -0.49
N ILE A 47 -6.48 5.08 0.61
CA ILE A 47 -5.02 4.94 0.57
C ILE A 47 -4.64 3.65 -0.17
N GLY A 48 -5.32 2.54 0.12
CA GLY A 48 -5.11 1.27 -0.56
C GLY A 48 -5.35 1.38 -2.07
N PHE A 49 -6.42 2.05 -2.49
CA PHE A 49 -6.71 2.32 -3.90
C PHE A 49 -5.64 3.21 -4.54
N GLY A 50 -5.27 4.32 -3.89
CA GLY A 50 -4.23 5.23 -4.40
C GLY A 50 -2.89 4.53 -4.57
N VAL A 51 -2.50 3.71 -3.60
CA VAL A 51 -1.26 2.93 -3.67
C VAL A 51 -1.34 1.85 -4.76
N ALA A 52 -2.46 1.13 -4.87
CA ALA A 52 -2.65 0.14 -5.93
C ALA A 52 -2.67 0.75 -7.33
N TYR A 53 -3.14 2.00 -7.46
CA TYR A 53 -3.16 2.76 -8.71
C TYR A 53 -1.75 3.26 -9.08
N LEU A 54 -0.97 3.71 -8.11
CA LEU A 54 0.37 4.27 -8.36
C LEU A 54 1.45 3.21 -8.56
N VAL A 55 1.27 2.00 -7.99
CA VAL A 55 2.27 0.94 -8.07
C VAL A 55 2.11 0.20 -9.40
N PRO A 56 3.06 0.39 -10.34
CA PRO A 56 3.04 -0.33 -11.60
C PRO A 56 3.20 -1.82 -11.33
N ASP A 57 2.47 -2.64 -12.08
CA ASP A 57 2.79 -4.05 -12.17
C ASP A 57 4.21 -4.19 -12.73
N GLY A 58 5.07 -4.90 -12.01
CA GLY A 58 6.47 -5.13 -12.37
C GLY A 58 6.67 -5.96 -13.65
N SER A 59 5.71 -5.94 -14.57
CA SER A 59 5.76 -6.61 -15.89
C SER A 59 6.62 -5.84 -16.90
N SER A 60 7.18 -4.69 -16.54
CA SER A 60 8.03 -3.85 -17.41
C SER A 60 9.49 -3.86 -16.99
N ASP A 61 10.09 -5.03 -16.77
CA ASP A 61 11.54 -5.19 -16.59
C ASP A 61 12.02 -6.44 -17.35
N GLY A 62 11.96 -6.37 -18.68
CA GLY A 62 12.28 -7.52 -19.55
C GLY A 62 12.41 -7.22 -21.04
N LYS A 63 12.64 -5.96 -21.44
CA LYS A 63 13.19 -5.67 -22.78
C LYS A 63 14.64 -5.22 -22.62
N HIS A 64 15.48 -5.66 -23.54
CA HIS A 64 16.93 -5.49 -23.64
C HIS A 64 17.78 -6.61 -23.03
N VAL A 65 17.73 -7.83 -23.59
CA VAL A 65 18.92 -8.61 -24.00
C VAL A 65 18.50 -9.94 -24.64
N ALA A 66 18.61 -10.02 -25.97
CA ALA A 66 18.98 -11.21 -26.76
C ALA A 66 18.68 -10.89 -28.23
N GLU A 67 19.65 -10.23 -28.86
CA GLU A 67 19.93 -10.38 -30.28
C GLU A 67 20.82 -11.62 -30.45
#